data_AF-A0A1H1L7U7-F1
#
_entry.id   AF-A0A1H1L7U7-F1
#
_cell.length_a   1.000
_cell.length_b   1.000
_cell.length_c   1.000
_cell.angle_alpha   90.00
_cell.angle_beta   90.00
_cell.angle_gamma   90.00
#
_symmetry.space_group_name_H-M   'P 1'
#
loop_
_entity.id
_entity.type
_entity.pdbx_description
1 polymer ?
#
loop_
_entity_poly.entity_id
_entity_poly.type
_entity_poly.pdbx_seq_one_letter_code
_entity_poly.pdbx_strand_id
1 'polypeptide(L)'
;MAVFAMSNLNAQEYRITKGGVTDSLPIPGEPDETYALYTPRDYTPDKEWPIIFTFDPLGRGNKTASLFRLGAENQKYLIASSNIDLKAKPIDSIIKIATAMMNGVLQTLPIDASQVYTAGMGEGAQVSSALAHIYRNMAGVMAIGNSFINQAYIDKNNPYMFIGLAGKKDYMIYEIEDYVRFYDDMDFPTDVYYFDGKENEWPSAQVVSNAMTGFTLEAIKSGKRKSDPVFIQNLFENEMAYAETLRRTREYYSAYEKLDRMGEKYEDFKFEDVIDDKKKEIKGSSGYRSQRNNFKQAISFEREQQREYEHLLKADIMTANFQNIGWWAYQVDELEKLKTGGGDAKSNMAYRLLGYLDFVSKREFDNIVNSKDPIDIKIFVSVLRTAINKNDPEAYLKIISLASADGDQETALLYLEDLLKTGFTDMDALYNIEGALDLVFTREYNELIKKYLGESKFFN
;
A
#
# COMPACT_ATOMS: atom_id res chain seq x y z
N MET A 1 -33.62 -5.38 10.28
CA MET A 1 -32.51 -6.12 9.63
C MET A 1 -33.10 -7.33 8.95
N ALA A 2 -32.95 -7.44 7.62
CA ALA A 2 -33.28 -8.66 6.91
C ALA A 2 -32.04 -9.57 6.91
N VAL A 3 -32.20 -10.79 7.40
CA VAL A 3 -31.15 -11.80 7.55
C VAL A 3 -31.51 -12.99 6.67
N PHE A 4 -30.55 -13.57 5.95
CA PHE A 4 -30.76 -14.83 5.24
C PHE A 4 -29.68 -15.87 5.64
N ALA A 5 -30.01 -17.15 5.49
CA ALA A 5 -29.11 -18.26 5.81
C ALA A 5 -28.27 -18.66 4.60
N MET A 6 -26.97 -18.81 4.78
CA MET A 6 -26.03 -19.35 3.80
C MET A 6 -25.48 -20.67 4.35
N SER A 7 -25.63 -21.76 3.60
CA SER A 7 -25.18 -23.10 4.00
C SER A 7 -23.86 -23.45 3.31
N ASN A 8 -22.81 -23.70 4.10
CA ASN A 8 -21.54 -24.25 3.60
C ASN A 8 -21.55 -25.79 3.61
N LEU A 9 -20.54 -26.41 2.99
CA LEU A 9 -20.34 -27.87 2.90
C LEU A 9 -20.34 -28.60 4.27
N ASN A 10 -20.18 -27.88 5.38
CA ASN A 10 -20.23 -28.41 6.75
C ASN A 10 -21.58 -28.18 7.48
N ALA A 11 -22.65 -27.84 6.77
CA ALA A 11 -24.02 -27.67 7.30
C ALA A 11 -24.20 -26.60 8.41
N GLN A 12 -23.25 -25.67 8.57
CA GLN A 12 -23.40 -24.51 9.45
C GLN A 12 -24.13 -23.38 8.71
N GLU A 13 -25.27 -22.94 9.23
CA GLU A 13 -26.03 -21.81 8.70
C GLU A 13 -25.44 -20.48 9.18
N TYR A 14 -24.90 -19.69 8.25
CA TYR A 14 -24.45 -18.33 8.53
C TYR A 14 -25.55 -17.31 8.23
N ARG A 15 -25.77 -16.40 9.19
CA ARG A 15 -26.73 -15.31 9.07
C ARG A 15 -26.09 -14.13 8.37
N ILE A 16 -26.36 -13.97 7.08
CA ILE A 16 -25.85 -12.84 6.30
C ILE A 16 -26.75 -11.62 6.50
N THR A 17 -26.12 -10.51 6.87
CA THR A 17 -26.79 -9.22 7.13
C THR A 17 -26.81 -8.36 5.87
N LYS A 18 -28.01 -8.00 5.39
CA LYS A 18 -28.17 -7.03 4.28
C LYS A 18 -27.87 -5.61 4.74
N GLY A 19 -27.10 -4.86 3.96
CA GLY A 19 -26.65 -3.50 4.26
C GLY A 19 -25.59 -3.44 5.37
N GLY A 20 -25.03 -4.59 5.76
CA GLY A 20 -24.04 -4.72 6.83
C GLY A 20 -22.93 -5.67 6.46
N VAL A 21 -21.87 -5.67 7.28
CA VAL A 21 -20.76 -6.62 7.16
C VAL A 21 -21.05 -7.81 8.05
N THR A 22 -20.97 -9.01 7.49
CA THR A 22 -21.00 -10.29 8.21
C THR A 22 -19.57 -10.80 8.26
N ASP A 23 -18.98 -10.86 9.44
CA ASP A 23 -17.56 -11.20 9.62
C ASP A 23 -17.37 -12.68 9.99
N SER A 24 -16.12 -13.14 9.94
CA SER A 24 -15.68 -14.46 10.37
C SER A 24 -16.36 -15.63 9.65
N LEU A 25 -16.68 -15.46 8.36
CA LEU A 25 -17.15 -16.54 7.51
C LEU A 25 -15.96 -17.45 7.15
N PRO A 26 -16.11 -18.78 7.24
CA PRO A 26 -15.00 -19.71 7.03
C PRO A 26 -14.61 -19.80 5.56
N ILE A 27 -13.31 -19.99 5.30
CA ILE A 27 -12.81 -20.30 3.97
C ILE A 27 -12.82 -21.83 3.76
N PRO A 28 -13.50 -22.35 2.71
CA PRO A 28 -13.54 -23.80 2.48
C PRO A 28 -12.14 -24.41 2.30
N GLY A 29 -11.83 -25.45 3.08
CA GLY A 29 -10.57 -26.19 2.99
C GLY A 29 -9.38 -25.56 3.71
N GLU A 30 -9.55 -24.38 4.31
CA GLU A 30 -8.49 -23.69 5.06
C GLU A 30 -8.98 -23.46 6.51
N PRO A 31 -8.66 -24.41 7.43
CA PRO A 31 -8.99 -24.25 8.84
C PRO A 31 -8.38 -22.97 9.40
N ASP A 32 -9.10 -22.32 10.31
CA ASP A 32 -8.69 -21.08 11.00
C ASP A 32 -8.64 -19.81 10.13
N GLU A 33 -8.83 -19.92 8.81
CA GLU A 33 -8.90 -18.77 7.91
C GLU A 33 -10.35 -18.34 7.66
N THR A 34 -10.59 -17.03 7.71
CA THR A 34 -11.93 -16.46 7.56
C THR A 34 -11.95 -15.22 6.66
N TYR A 35 -13.16 -14.76 6.33
CA TYR A 35 -13.38 -13.52 5.60
C TYR A 35 -14.64 -12.81 6.10
N ALA A 36 -14.72 -11.52 5.76
CA ALA A 36 -15.90 -10.68 5.96
C ALA A 36 -16.65 -10.49 4.65
N LEU A 37 -17.98 -10.52 4.69
CA LEU A 37 -18.86 -10.30 3.54
C LEU A 37 -19.76 -9.10 3.79
N TYR A 38 -19.68 -8.11 2.92
CA TYR A 38 -20.69 -7.06 2.82
C TYR A 38 -21.67 -7.38 1.68
N THR A 39 -22.97 -7.23 1.98
CA THR A 39 -24.04 -7.32 0.99
C THR A 39 -24.87 -6.03 0.97
N PRO A 40 -25.22 -5.45 -0.20
CA PRO A 40 -26.11 -4.30 -0.29
C PRO A 40 -27.50 -4.55 0.32
N ARG A 41 -28.22 -3.48 0.69
CA ARG A 41 -29.57 -3.63 1.27
C ARG A 41 -30.57 -4.31 0.33
N ASP A 42 -30.42 -4.09 -0.96
CA ASP A 42 -31.23 -4.69 -2.02
C ASP A 42 -30.66 -6.03 -2.52
N TYR A 43 -29.73 -6.64 -1.77
CA TYR A 43 -29.25 -7.99 -2.05
C TYR A 43 -30.39 -9.00 -2.14
N THR A 44 -30.41 -9.79 -3.21
CA THR A 44 -31.34 -10.88 -3.41
C THR A 44 -30.63 -12.06 -4.08
N PRO A 45 -30.89 -13.31 -3.65
CA PRO A 45 -30.21 -14.49 -4.19
C PRO A 45 -30.77 -14.98 -5.53
N ASP A 46 -31.81 -14.34 -6.07
CA ASP A 46 -32.49 -14.67 -7.34
C ASP A 46 -31.85 -14.00 -8.56
N LYS A 47 -30.83 -13.16 -8.37
CA LYS A 47 -30.07 -12.52 -9.44
C LYS A 47 -28.57 -12.61 -9.18
N GLU A 48 -27.81 -12.53 -10.25
CA GLU A 48 -26.35 -12.50 -10.19
C GLU A 48 -25.85 -11.10 -9.79
N TRP A 49 -24.76 -11.07 -9.03
CA TRP A 49 -24.15 -9.84 -8.50
C TRP A 49 -22.69 -9.70 -8.91
N PRO A 50 -22.21 -8.47 -9.19
CA PRO A 50 -20.78 -8.23 -9.29
C PRO A 50 -20.14 -8.27 -7.89
N ILE A 51 -18.88 -8.68 -7.82
CA ILE A 51 -18.16 -8.86 -6.55
C ILE A 51 -16.74 -8.31 -6.61
N ILE A 52 -16.29 -7.71 -5.50
CA ILE A 52 -14.90 -7.32 -5.30
C ILE A 52 -14.32 -8.15 -4.14
N PHE A 53 -13.25 -8.87 -4.41
CA PHE A 53 -12.45 -9.55 -3.40
C PHE A 53 -11.37 -8.60 -2.88
N THR A 54 -11.35 -8.34 -1.56
CA THR A 54 -10.47 -7.32 -0.98
C THR A 54 -9.43 -7.88 -0.01
N PHE A 55 -8.20 -7.37 -0.08
CA PHE A 55 -7.05 -7.84 0.70
C PHE A 55 -6.36 -6.69 1.43
N ASP A 56 -6.38 -6.73 2.77
CA ASP A 56 -5.65 -5.83 3.66
C ASP A 56 -4.38 -6.52 4.17
N PRO A 57 -3.21 -5.84 4.19
CA PRO A 57 -1.97 -6.44 4.67
C PRO A 57 -2.04 -7.12 6.04
N LEU A 58 -2.90 -6.60 6.94
CA LEU A 58 -3.03 -7.06 8.31
C LEU A 58 -4.30 -7.90 8.55
N GLY A 59 -4.95 -8.41 7.49
CA GLY A 59 -6.13 -9.25 7.63
C GLY A 59 -7.34 -8.56 8.27
N ARG A 60 -7.47 -7.24 8.12
CA ARG A 60 -8.57 -6.46 8.73
C ARG A 60 -9.83 -6.49 7.86
N GLY A 61 -10.34 -7.68 7.56
CA GLY A 61 -11.37 -7.88 6.54
C GLY A 61 -12.64 -7.06 6.78
N ASN A 62 -13.14 -7.01 8.01
CA ASN A 62 -14.32 -6.21 8.37
C ASN A 62 -14.13 -4.71 8.15
N LYS A 63 -12.96 -4.17 8.54
CA LYS A 63 -12.63 -2.75 8.34
C LYS A 63 -12.57 -2.42 6.85
N THR A 64 -11.95 -3.28 6.06
CA THR A 64 -11.82 -3.10 4.61
C THR A 64 -13.17 -3.26 3.90
N ALA A 65 -13.99 -4.25 4.24
CA ALA A 65 -15.35 -4.36 3.71
C ALA A 65 -16.20 -3.11 4.04
N SER A 66 -16.06 -2.58 5.26
CA SER A 66 -16.73 -1.35 5.69
C SER A 66 -16.27 -0.12 4.91
N LEU A 67 -14.99 -0.05 4.51
CA LEU A 67 -14.45 1.03 3.69
C LEU A 67 -15.09 1.06 2.29
N PHE A 68 -15.31 -0.12 1.68
CA PHE A 68 -15.92 -0.26 0.36
C PHE A 68 -17.45 -0.10 0.36
N ARG A 69 -18.09 -0.14 1.54
CA ARG A 69 -19.55 -0.09 1.70
C ARG A 69 -20.22 1.04 0.90
N LEU A 70 -19.64 2.23 0.89
CA LEU A 70 -20.23 3.39 0.19
C LEU A 70 -20.39 3.11 -1.32
N GLY A 71 -19.30 2.69 -1.97
CA GLY A 71 -19.33 2.33 -3.38
C GLY A 71 -20.16 1.07 -3.63
N ALA A 72 -20.07 0.08 -2.75
CA ALA A 72 -20.77 -1.19 -2.89
C ALA A 72 -22.31 -1.03 -2.81
N GLU A 73 -22.82 -0.22 -1.88
CA GLU A 73 -24.26 0.07 -1.76
C GLU A 73 -24.79 0.82 -3.00
N ASN A 74 -24.05 1.86 -3.43
CA ASN A 74 -24.47 2.75 -4.51
C ASN A 74 -24.35 2.07 -5.88
N GLN A 75 -23.33 1.22 -6.05
CA GLN A 75 -22.97 0.62 -7.33
C GLN A 75 -23.26 -0.89 -7.40
N LYS A 76 -23.92 -1.44 -6.38
CA LYS A 76 -24.47 -2.82 -6.37
C LYS A 76 -23.39 -3.92 -6.40
N TYR A 77 -22.30 -3.74 -5.66
CA TYR A 77 -21.27 -4.78 -5.49
C TYR A 77 -21.46 -5.55 -4.19
N LEU A 78 -21.16 -6.84 -4.22
CA LEU A 78 -20.77 -7.58 -3.02
C LEU A 78 -19.29 -7.32 -2.73
N ILE A 79 -18.90 -7.33 -1.45
CA ILE A 79 -17.49 -7.23 -1.06
C ILE A 79 -17.15 -8.43 -0.20
N ALA A 80 -16.20 -9.25 -0.63
CA ALA A 80 -15.64 -10.35 0.14
C ALA A 80 -14.21 -10.00 0.55
N SER A 81 -14.01 -9.71 1.83
CA SER A 81 -12.78 -9.14 2.35
C SER A 81 -12.05 -10.12 3.25
N SER A 82 -10.82 -10.47 2.90
CA SER A 82 -10.04 -11.48 3.59
C SER A 82 -9.63 -11.06 5.01
N ASN A 83 -9.64 -12.01 5.96
CA ASN A 83 -9.04 -11.84 7.28
C ASN A 83 -7.61 -12.43 7.39
N ILE A 84 -6.98 -12.78 6.26
CA ILE A 84 -5.63 -13.36 6.22
C ILE A 84 -4.61 -12.28 6.56
N ASP A 85 -3.75 -12.53 7.55
CA ASP A 85 -2.55 -11.71 7.77
C ASP A 85 -1.51 -12.04 6.70
N LEU A 86 -1.32 -11.09 5.78
CA LEU A 86 -0.46 -11.28 4.60
C LEU A 86 1.02 -11.13 4.93
N LYS A 87 1.36 -10.67 6.15
CA LYS A 87 2.75 -10.52 6.60
C LYS A 87 3.20 -11.71 7.46
N ALA A 88 2.25 -12.47 8.00
CA ALA A 88 2.53 -13.62 8.85
C ALA A 88 2.89 -14.91 8.09
N LYS A 89 2.67 -14.96 6.76
CA LYS A 89 2.78 -16.20 5.97
C LYS A 89 3.55 -15.99 4.67
N PRO A 90 4.18 -17.05 4.13
CA PRO A 90 4.73 -17.04 2.77
C PRO A 90 3.67 -16.73 1.69
N ILE A 91 4.08 -16.05 0.63
CA ILE A 91 3.19 -15.54 -0.41
C ILE A 91 2.44 -16.64 -1.18
N ASP A 92 3.06 -17.80 -1.39
CA ASP A 92 2.44 -18.96 -2.04
C ASP A 92 1.28 -19.52 -1.22
N SER A 93 1.46 -19.64 0.09
CA SER A 93 0.39 -20.01 1.02
C SER A 93 -0.74 -18.99 0.99
N ILE A 94 -0.41 -17.70 0.98
CA ILE A 94 -1.41 -16.61 0.92
C ILE A 94 -2.24 -16.70 -0.36
N ILE A 95 -1.60 -16.85 -1.51
CA ILE A 95 -2.27 -16.96 -2.82
C ILE A 95 -3.18 -18.19 -2.84
N LYS A 96 -2.75 -19.33 -2.28
CA LYS A 96 -3.56 -20.55 -2.17
C LYS A 96 -4.84 -20.29 -1.36
N ILE A 97 -4.72 -19.70 -0.17
CA ILE A 97 -5.87 -19.41 0.70
C ILE A 97 -6.81 -18.40 0.05
N ALA A 98 -6.26 -17.34 -0.56
CA ALA A 98 -7.04 -16.34 -1.29
C ALA A 98 -7.81 -16.95 -2.47
N THR A 99 -7.20 -17.89 -3.20
CA THR A 99 -7.84 -18.64 -4.28
C THR A 99 -8.96 -19.55 -3.75
N ALA A 100 -8.73 -20.24 -2.62
CA ALA A 100 -9.75 -21.06 -1.97
C ALA A 100 -10.96 -20.23 -1.52
N MET A 101 -10.72 -19.05 -0.94
CA MET A 101 -11.75 -18.08 -0.59
C MET A 101 -12.57 -17.66 -1.81
N MET A 102 -11.90 -17.23 -2.88
CA MET A 102 -12.57 -16.79 -4.11
C MET A 102 -13.44 -17.91 -4.69
N ASN A 103 -12.90 -19.12 -4.82
CA ASN A 103 -13.65 -20.27 -5.32
C ASN A 103 -14.85 -20.62 -4.44
N GLY A 104 -14.68 -20.61 -3.12
CA GLY A 104 -15.76 -20.87 -2.17
C GLY A 104 -16.91 -19.85 -2.30
N VAL A 105 -16.57 -18.57 -2.41
CA VAL A 105 -17.57 -17.50 -2.57
C VAL A 105 -18.28 -17.62 -3.92
N LEU A 106 -17.54 -17.81 -5.02
CA LEU A 106 -18.10 -17.97 -6.37
C LEU A 106 -19.01 -19.20 -6.50
N GLN A 107 -18.77 -20.26 -5.72
CA GLN A 107 -19.62 -21.47 -5.71
C GLN A 107 -20.87 -21.32 -4.84
N THR A 108 -20.89 -20.38 -3.89
CA THR A 108 -21.97 -20.30 -2.89
C THR A 108 -22.91 -19.12 -3.12
N LEU A 109 -22.44 -18.02 -3.73
CA LEU A 109 -23.25 -16.84 -4.05
C LEU A 109 -23.57 -16.79 -5.55
N PRO A 110 -24.72 -16.23 -5.95
CA PRO A 110 -25.01 -15.96 -7.35
C PRO A 110 -24.17 -14.77 -7.83
N ILE A 111 -22.98 -15.05 -8.33
CA ILE A 111 -22.03 -14.05 -8.82
C ILE A 111 -22.07 -14.02 -10.35
N ASP A 112 -22.10 -12.82 -10.92
CA ASP A 112 -21.89 -12.64 -12.35
C ASP A 112 -20.41 -12.88 -12.65
N ALA A 113 -20.12 -14.00 -13.31
CA ALA A 113 -18.76 -14.42 -13.62
C ALA A 113 -17.99 -13.45 -14.53
N SER A 114 -18.69 -12.54 -15.24
CA SER A 114 -18.09 -11.49 -16.08
C SER A 114 -17.75 -10.21 -15.31
N GLN A 115 -18.13 -10.12 -14.03
CA GLN A 115 -17.98 -8.96 -13.16
C GLN A 115 -17.35 -9.34 -11.81
N VAL A 116 -16.24 -10.08 -11.88
CA VAL A 116 -15.40 -10.45 -10.72
C VAL A 116 -14.18 -9.54 -10.69
N TYR A 117 -13.95 -8.89 -9.55
CA TYR A 117 -12.85 -7.93 -9.37
C TYR A 117 -12.04 -8.27 -8.12
N THR A 118 -10.82 -7.77 -8.07
CA THR A 118 -9.98 -7.83 -6.86
C THR A 118 -9.47 -6.43 -6.50
N ALA A 119 -9.22 -6.20 -5.21
CA ALA A 119 -8.63 -4.96 -4.73
C ALA A 119 -7.75 -5.18 -3.50
N GLY A 120 -6.67 -4.43 -3.36
CA GLY A 120 -5.85 -4.53 -2.17
C GLY A 120 -4.82 -3.41 -2.02
N MET A 121 -4.24 -3.32 -0.83
CA MET A 121 -3.19 -2.37 -0.50
C MET A 121 -1.88 -3.09 -0.19
N GLY A 122 -0.74 -2.56 -0.64
CA GLY A 122 0.58 -3.15 -0.34
C GLY A 122 0.67 -4.61 -0.80
N GLU A 123 0.98 -5.52 0.12
CA GLU A 123 0.99 -6.97 -0.12
C GLU A 123 -0.37 -7.48 -0.63
N GLY A 124 -1.48 -6.88 -0.18
CA GLY A 124 -2.81 -7.19 -0.69
C GLY A 124 -3.03 -6.79 -2.15
N ALA A 125 -2.36 -5.74 -2.62
CA ALA A 125 -2.38 -5.35 -4.03
C ALA A 125 -1.62 -6.36 -4.90
N GLN A 126 -0.53 -6.92 -4.38
CA GLN A 126 0.21 -8.01 -5.03
C GLN A 126 -0.65 -9.27 -5.13
N VAL A 127 -1.33 -9.66 -4.04
CA VAL A 127 -2.28 -10.79 -4.05
C VAL A 127 -3.41 -10.57 -5.05
N SER A 128 -4.01 -9.38 -5.06
CA SER A 128 -5.08 -9.02 -6.01
C SER A 128 -4.63 -9.16 -7.46
N SER A 129 -3.44 -8.65 -7.77
CA SER A 129 -2.86 -8.73 -9.11
C SER A 129 -2.50 -10.17 -9.49
N ALA A 130 -1.99 -10.96 -8.54
CA ALA A 130 -1.68 -12.37 -8.76
C ALA A 130 -2.95 -13.22 -9.03
N LEU A 131 -4.07 -12.92 -8.36
CA LEU A 131 -5.34 -13.62 -8.61
C LEU A 131 -5.87 -13.40 -10.03
N ALA A 132 -5.58 -12.26 -10.66
CA ALA A 132 -5.94 -12.02 -12.06
C ALA A 132 -5.21 -12.97 -13.03
N HIS A 133 -4.01 -13.43 -12.68
CA HIS A 133 -3.28 -14.45 -13.45
C HIS A 133 -3.88 -15.86 -13.29
N ILE A 134 -4.60 -16.10 -12.19
CA ILE A 134 -5.18 -17.42 -11.85
C ILE A 134 -6.61 -17.52 -12.38
N TYR A 135 -7.41 -16.45 -12.23
CA TYR A 135 -8.79 -16.39 -12.67
C TYR A 135 -8.92 -15.67 -14.01
N ARG A 136 -9.02 -16.44 -15.09
CA ARG A 136 -9.02 -15.94 -16.49
C ARG A 136 -10.14 -14.95 -16.82
N ASN A 137 -11.26 -15.00 -16.11
CA ASN A 137 -12.41 -14.13 -16.37
C ASN A 137 -12.40 -12.87 -15.47
N MET A 138 -11.23 -12.47 -14.96
CA MET A 138 -11.11 -11.26 -14.14
C MET A 138 -11.63 -10.05 -14.92
N ALA A 139 -12.49 -9.25 -14.30
CA ALA A 139 -13.04 -8.04 -14.89
C ALA A 139 -12.20 -6.81 -14.53
N GLY A 140 -11.51 -6.82 -13.39
CA GLY A 140 -10.55 -5.79 -13.05
C GLY A 140 -9.81 -5.97 -11.72
N VAL A 141 -8.74 -5.21 -11.57
CA VAL A 141 -7.86 -5.18 -10.40
C VAL A 141 -7.71 -3.73 -9.93
N MET A 142 -7.88 -3.50 -8.63
CA MET A 142 -7.63 -2.21 -7.99
C MET A 142 -6.44 -2.33 -7.05
N ALA A 143 -5.31 -1.73 -7.43
CA ALA A 143 -4.03 -1.87 -6.75
C ALA A 143 -3.66 -0.56 -6.03
N ILE A 144 -3.53 -0.60 -4.70
CA ILE A 144 -3.25 0.58 -3.86
C ILE A 144 -1.83 0.50 -3.30
N GLY A 145 -0.98 1.46 -3.67
CA GLY A 145 0.39 1.60 -3.14
C GLY A 145 1.38 0.48 -3.51
N ASN A 146 0.95 -0.56 -4.23
CA ASN A 146 1.82 -1.57 -4.83
C ASN A 146 1.05 -2.34 -5.92
N SER A 147 1.70 -3.23 -6.65
CA SER A 147 1.07 -4.23 -7.53
C SER A 147 2.05 -5.38 -7.78
N PHE A 148 1.63 -6.38 -8.55
CA PHE A 148 2.50 -7.44 -9.02
C PHE A 148 2.24 -7.71 -10.50
N ILE A 149 3.32 -7.81 -11.27
CA ILE A 149 3.26 -8.07 -12.71
C ILE A 149 4.16 -9.26 -13.03
N ASN A 150 3.62 -10.21 -13.79
CA ASN A 150 4.41 -11.23 -14.43
C ASN A 150 3.96 -11.37 -15.89
N GLN A 151 4.74 -10.82 -16.80
CA GLN A 151 4.41 -10.74 -18.23
C GLN A 151 4.09 -12.12 -18.84
N ALA A 152 4.68 -13.19 -18.32
CA ALA A 152 4.44 -14.55 -18.82
C ALA A 152 3.01 -15.06 -18.56
N TYR A 153 2.29 -14.47 -17.60
CA TYR A 153 0.95 -14.89 -17.19
C TYR A 153 -0.15 -13.90 -17.58
N ILE A 154 0.17 -12.83 -18.30
CA ILE A 154 -0.83 -11.86 -18.76
C ILE A 154 -1.50 -12.35 -20.03
N ASP A 155 -2.82 -12.54 -19.96
CA ASP A 155 -3.63 -12.95 -21.10
C ASP A 155 -4.17 -11.73 -21.86
N LYS A 156 -3.47 -11.38 -22.95
CA LYS A 156 -3.88 -10.27 -23.82
C LYS A 156 -5.20 -10.50 -24.55
N ASN A 157 -5.70 -11.74 -24.60
CA ASN A 157 -6.99 -12.02 -25.24
C ASN A 157 -8.17 -11.76 -24.31
N ASN A 158 -7.91 -11.63 -23.01
CA ASN A 158 -8.92 -11.38 -21.99
C ASN A 158 -8.50 -10.16 -21.15
N PRO A 159 -8.52 -8.95 -21.73
CA PRO A 159 -8.15 -7.75 -21.00
C PRO A 159 -9.13 -7.48 -19.86
N TYR A 160 -8.59 -6.93 -18.78
CA TYR A 160 -9.33 -6.51 -17.59
C TYR A 160 -8.96 -5.08 -17.23
N MET A 161 -9.83 -4.39 -16.48
CA MET A 161 -9.51 -3.03 -16.06
C MET A 161 -8.45 -3.02 -14.96
N PHE A 162 -7.38 -2.27 -15.12
CA PHE A 162 -6.39 -2.05 -14.06
C PHE A 162 -6.52 -0.63 -13.49
N ILE A 163 -6.81 -0.52 -12.20
CA ILE A 163 -6.90 0.77 -11.50
C ILE A 163 -5.76 0.88 -10.50
N GLY A 164 -4.87 1.86 -10.72
CA GLY A 164 -3.82 2.21 -9.77
C GLY A 164 -4.28 3.29 -8.78
N LEU A 165 -3.95 3.13 -7.50
CA LEU A 165 -4.15 4.18 -6.50
C LEU A 165 -2.85 4.46 -5.76
N ALA A 166 -2.47 5.73 -5.68
CA ALA A 166 -1.25 6.15 -5.01
C ALA A 166 -1.52 7.25 -3.98
N GLY A 167 -0.96 7.07 -2.79
CA GLY A 167 -0.89 8.12 -1.79
C GLY A 167 0.07 9.21 -2.25
N LYS A 168 -0.33 10.49 -2.13
CA LYS A 168 0.54 11.61 -2.49
C LYS A 168 1.83 11.66 -1.67
N LYS A 169 1.89 11.02 -0.51
CA LYS A 169 3.08 10.94 0.36
C LYS A 169 3.75 9.56 0.30
N ASP A 170 3.28 8.67 -0.57
CA ASP A 170 3.78 7.32 -0.73
C ASP A 170 4.88 7.28 -1.79
N TYR A 171 6.04 6.67 -1.46
CA TYR A 171 7.17 6.56 -2.38
C TYR A 171 6.86 5.67 -3.59
N MET A 172 5.86 4.80 -3.47
CA MET A 172 5.40 3.89 -4.53
C MET A 172 4.58 4.59 -5.64
N ILE A 173 4.39 5.91 -5.58
CA ILE A 173 3.57 6.65 -6.56
C ILE A 173 4.04 6.45 -8.00
N TYR A 174 5.35 6.46 -8.25
CA TYR A 174 5.89 6.29 -9.59
C TYR A 174 5.80 4.84 -10.07
N GLU A 175 5.95 3.88 -9.16
CA GLU A 175 5.75 2.46 -9.47
C GLU A 175 4.30 2.17 -9.84
N ILE A 176 3.32 2.76 -9.14
CA ILE A 176 1.91 2.68 -9.53
C ILE A 176 1.68 3.28 -10.92
N GLU A 177 2.30 4.43 -11.24
CA GLU A 177 2.22 5.02 -12.57
C GLU A 177 2.83 4.11 -13.65
N ASP A 178 3.94 3.45 -13.35
CA ASP A 178 4.59 2.51 -14.27
C ASP A 178 3.78 1.22 -14.46
N TYR A 179 3.12 0.73 -13.42
CA TYR A 179 2.14 -0.37 -13.56
C TYR A 179 0.97 0.02 -14.45
N VAL A 180 0.38 1.20 -14.23
CA VAL A 180 -0.71 1.73 -15.08
C VAL A 180 -0.25 1.83 -16.53
N ARG A 181 0.92 2.45 -16.77
CA ARG A 181 1.52 2.58 -18.11
C ARG A 181 1.74 1.22 -18.78
N PHE A 182 2.24 0.25 -18.01
CA PHE A 182 2.50 -1.09 -18.54
C PHE A 182 1.21 -1.78 -19.04
N TYR A 183 0.10 -1.65 -18.32
CA TYR A 183 -1.19 -2.19 -18.77
C TYR A 183 -1.77 -1.39 -19.95
N ASP A 184 -1.64 -0.07 -19.92
CA ASP A 184 -2.07 0.83 -20.99
C ASP A 184 -1.33 0.55 -22.31
N ASP A 185 -0.01 0.34 -22.27
CA ASP A 185 0.84 -0.04 -23.41
C ASP A 185 0.46 -1.40 -24.03
N MET A 186 -0.37 -2.19 -23.32
CA MET A 186 -0.93 -3.46 -23.80
C MET A 186 -2.40 -3.38 -24.20
N ASP A 187 -2.96 -2.17 -24.31
CA ASP A 187 -4.37 -1.88 -24.61
C ASP A 187 -5.37 -2.40 -23.56
N PHE A 188 -4.93 -2.56 -22.31
CA PHE A 188 -5.85 -2.84 -21.20
C PHE A 188 -6.54 -1.54 -20.77
N PRO A 189 -7.84 -1.55 -20.38
CA PRO A 189 -8.46 -0.38 -19.78
C PRO A 189 -7.74 0.00 -18.48
N THR A 190 -7.32 1.25 -18.34
CA THR A 190 -6.64 1.71 -17.13
C THR A 190 -7.25 2.98 -16.54
N ASP A 191 -7.04 3.18 -15.24
CA ASP A 191 -7.36 4.43 -14.55
C ASP A 191 -6.39 4.61 -13.38
N VAL A 192 -6.21 5.85 -12.90
CA VAL A 192 -5.32 6.15 -11.77
C VAL A 192 -5.90 7.23 -10.86
N TYR A 193 -5.80 7.00 -9.55
CA TYR A 193 -6.26 7.95 -8.53
C TYR A 193 -5.13 8.30 -7.56
N TYR A 194 -5.09 9.57 -7.20
CA TYR A 194 -4.20 10.09 -6.18
C TYR A 194 -5.00 10.58 -4.97
N PHE A 195 -4.56 10.25 -3.77
CA PHE A 195 -5.22 10.65 -2.53
C PHE A 195 -4.24 11.21 -1.51
N ASP A 196 -4.73 11.98 -0.55
CA ASP A 196 -3.90 12.40 0.57
C ASP A 196 -3.68 11.21 1.53
N GLY A 197 -2.49 10.63 1.46
CA GLY A 197 -2.10 9.47 2.27
C GLY A 197 -0.64 9.10 2.01
N LYS A 198 -0.05 8.37 2.95
CA LYS A 198 1.30 7.80 2.87
C LYS A 198 1.25 6.27 2.72
N GLU A 199 2.41 5.64 2.70
CA GLU A 199 2.53 4.18 2.69
C GLU A 199 1.69 3.53 3.81
N ASN A 200 1.09 2.38 3.52
CA ASN A 200 0.25 1.60 4.42
C ASN A 200 -1.04 2.31 4.90
N GLU A 201 -1.46 3.40 4.24
CA GLU A 201 -2.72 4.07 4.50
C GLU A 201 -3.74 3.84 3.39
N TRP A 202 -4.93 3.35 3.77
CA TRP A 202 -6.04 3.22 2.84
C TRP A 202 -6.59 4.60 2.44
N PRO A 203 -6.99 4.78 1.17
CA PRO A 203 -7.75 5.95 0.75
C PRO A 203 -9.09 6.05 1.49
N SER A 204 -9.67 7.26 1.50
CA SER A 204 -11.01 7.48 2.05
C SER A 204 -12.07 6.67 1.28
N ALA A 205 -13.20 6.36 1.95
CA ALA A 205 -14.33 5.65 1.32
C ALA A 205 -14.85 6.33 0.05
N GLN A 206 -14.75 7.67 -0.04
CA GLN A 206 -15.14 8.41 -1.23
C GLN A 206 -14.19 8.15 -2.40
N VAL A 207 -12.87 8.11 -2.16
CA VAL A 207 -11.89 7.79 -3.20
C VAL A 207 -12.05 6.35 -3.67
N VAL A 208 -12.24 5.40 -2.75
CA VAL A 208 -12.52 4.00 -3.10
C VAL A 208 -13.80 3.89 -3.94
N SER A 209 -14.88 4.56 -3.53
CA SER A 209 -16.13 4.58 -4.30
C SER A 209 -15.92 5.17 -5.70
N ASN A 210 -15.15 6.24 -5.84
CA ASN A 210 -14.87 6.83 -7.15
C ASN A 210 -14.04 5.88 -8.02
N ALA A 211 -13.06 5.17 -7.45
CA ALA A 211 -12.30 4.15 -8.17
C ALA A 211 -13.19 2.99 -8.62
N MET A 212 -14.10 2.51 -7.76
CA MET A 212 -15.09 1.49 -8.14
C MET A 212 -15.99 1.92 -9.30
N THR A 213 -16.24 3.22 -9.46
CA THR A 213 -16.98 3.73 -10.62
C THR A 213 -16.26 3.42 -11.94
N GLY A 214 -14.92 3.30 -11.95
CA GLY A 214 -14.17 2.84 -13.12
C GLY A 214 -14.63 1.45 -13.57
N PHE A 215 -14.63 0.47 -12.66
CA PHE A 215 -15.14 -0.87 -12.93
C PHE A 215 -16.59 -0.86 -13.45
N THR A 216 -17.43 -0.03 -12.84
CA THR A 216 -18.84 0.08 -13.23
C THR A 216 -19.01 0.62 -14.65
N LEU A 217 -18.29 1.69 -15.00
CA LEU A 217 -18.38 2.29 -16.33
C LEU A 217 -17.76 1.40 -17.40
N GLU A 218 -16.66 0.72 -17.10
CA GLU A 218 -16.05 -0.24 -18.01
C GLU A 218 -16.96 -1.44 -18.26
N ALA A 219 -17.64 -1.96 -17.23
CA ALA A 219 -18.65 -3.00 -17.39
C ALA A 219 -19.83 -2.54 -18.25
N ILE A 220 -20.22 -1.26 -18.17
CA ILE A 220 -21.27 -0.67 -19.03
C ILE A 220 -20.76 -0.54 -20.48
N LYS A 221 -19.55 0.01 -20.68
CA LYS A 221 -18.91 0.20 -21.99
C LYS A 221 -18.75 -1.13 -22.74
N SER A 222 -18.33 -2.17 -22.04
CA SER A 222 -18.17 -3.53 -22.57
C SER A 222 -19.47 -4.33 -22.67
N GLY A 223 -20.63 -3.76 -22.31
CA GLY A 223 -21.94 -4.41 -22.40
C GLY A 223 -22.22 -5.49 -21.35
N LYS A 224 -21.33 -5.68 -20.38
CA LYS A 224 -21.48 -6.61 -19.25
C LYS A 224 -22.47 -6.12 -18.20
N ARG A 225 -22.76 -4.81 -18.19
CA ARG A 225 -23.72 -4.17 -17.29
C ARG A 225 -24.68 -3.30 -18.09
N LYS A 226 -25.98 -3.33 -17.71
CA LYS A 226 -27.00 -2.51 -18.37
C LYS A 226 -26.67 -1.02 -18.24
N SER A 227 -26.66 -0.33 -19.38
CA SER A 227 -26.56 1.12 -19.43
C SER A 227 -27.87 1.75 -18.94
N ASP A 228 -27.80 2.52 -17.85
CA ASP A 228 -28.89 3.30 -17.29
C ASP A 228 -28.42 4.77 -17.17
N PRO A 229 -28.98 5.69 -17.98
CA PRO A 229 -28.58 7.09 -17.96
C PRO A 229 -28.70 7.76 -16.59
N VAL A 230 -29.71 7.40 -15.79
CA VAL A 230 -29.89 7.99 -14.45
C VAL A 230 -28.82 7.49 -13.50
N PHE A 231 -28.47 6.21 -13.60
CA PHE A 231 -27.39 5.64 -12.79
C PHE A 231 -26.04 6.27 -13.14
N ILE A 232 -25.72 6.41 -14.44
CA ILE A 232 -24.49 7.04 -14.91
C ILE A 232 -24.41 8.52 -14.48
N GLN A 233 -25.51 9.26 -14.59
CA GLN A 233 -25.59 10.64 -14.11
C GLN A 233 -25.25 10.75 -12.61
N ASN A 234 -25.82 9.86 -11.78
CA ASN A 234 -25.53 9.85 -10.34
C ASN A 234 -24.06 9.54 -10.04
N LEU A 235 -23.42 8.64 -10.80
CA LEU A 235 -22.00 8.34 -10.67
C LEU A 235 -21.15 9.59 -10.96
N PHE A 236 -21.46 10.27 -12.07
CA PHE A 236 -20.80 11.51 -12.49
C PHE A 236 -20.95 12.61 -11.43
N GLU A 237 -22.16 12.87 -10.94
CA GLU A 237 -22.44 13.92 -9.96
C GLU A 237 -21.71 13.69 -8.63
N ASN A 238 -21.62 12.43 -8.18
CA ASN A 238 -20.88 12.07 -6.96
C ASN A 238 -19.38 12.36 -7.12
N GLU A 239 -18.79 12.04 -8.28
CA GLU A 239 -17.38 12.33 -8.55
C GLU A 239 -17.12 13.84 -8.73
N MET A 240 -18.03 14.54 -9.39
CA MET A 240 -17.98 15.99 -9.55
C MET A 240 -18.05 16.71 -8.20
N ALA A 241 -18.88 16.23 -7.28
CA ALA A 241 -18.96 16.77 -5.92
C ALA A 241 -17.64 16.62 -5.14
N TYR A 242 -16.90 15.52 -5.39
CA TYR A 242 -15.57 15.33 -4.81
C TYR A 242 -14.54 16.32 -5.43
N ALA A 243 -14.55 16.50 -6.75
CA ALA A 243 -13.70 17.51 -7.41
C ALA A 243 -13.99 18.93 -6.89
N GLU A 244 -15.27 19.25 -6.69
CA GLU A 244 -15.70 20.54 -6.13
C GLU A 244 -15.28 20.70 -4.65
N THR A 245 -15.25 19.61 -3.88
CA THR A 245 -14.72 19.62 -2.52
C THR A 245 -13.25 20.01 -2.51
N LEU A 246 -12.43 19.38 -3.35
CA LEU A 246 -11.01 19.73 -3.52
C LEU A 246 -10.85 21.22 -3.90
N ARG A 247 -11.67 21.72 -4.83
CA ARG A 247 -11.65 23.13 -5.22
C ARG A 247 -11.97 24.06 -4.05
N ARG A 248 -12.99 23.72 -3.25
CA ARG A 248 -13.45 24.52 -2.09
C ARG A 248 -12.45 24.50 -0.93
N THR A 249 -11.72 23.40 -0.75
CA THR A 249 -10.60 23.30 0.22
C THR A 249 -9.30 23.92 -0.31
N ARG A 250 -9.36 24.61 -1.46
CA ARG A 250 -8.23 25.28 -2.12
C ARG A 250 -7.17 24.34 -2.68
N GLU A 251 -7.48 23.07 -2.87
CA GLU A 251 -6.65 22.11 -3.61
C GLU A 251 -6.91 22.20 -5.12
N TYR A 252 -6.66 23.37 -5.69
CA TYR A 252 -6.99 23.66 -7.10
C TYR A 252 -6.30 22.73 -8.09
N TYR A 253 -5.04 22.38 -7.86
CA TYR A 253 -4.32 21.46 -8.75
C TYR A 253 -4.88 20.04 -8.65
N SER A 254 -5.12 19.52 -7.43
CA SER A 254 -5.79 18.22 -7.22
C SER A 254 -7.17 18.17 -7.88
N ALA A 255 -7.96 19.24 -7.74
CA ALA A 255 -9.28 19.35 -8.34
C ALA A 255 -9.21 19.32 -9.88
N TYR A 256 -8.22 20.00 -10.46
CA TYR A 256 -7.97 19.97 -11.90
C TYR A 256 -7.58 18.56 -12.37
N GLU A 257 -6.63 17.90 -11.70
CA GLU A 257 -6.20 16.53 -12.06
C GLU A 257 -7.37 15.55 -11.96
N LYS A 258 -8.21 15.69 -10.92
CA LYS A 258 -9.42 14.87 -10.80
C LYS A 258 -10.38 15.05 -11.98
N LEU A 259 -10.61 16.29 -12.42
CA LEU A 259 -11.45 16.58 -13.58
C LEU A 259 -10.81 16.11 -14.89
N ASP A 260 -9.49 16.17 -15.01
CA ASP A 260 -8.75 15.65 -16.16
C ASP A 260 -8.99 14.14 -16.31
N ARG A 261 -8.84 13.39 -15.21
CA ARG A 261 -9.17 11.95 -15.15
C ARG A 261 -10.64 11.65 -15.40
N MET A 262 -11.54 12.52 -14.92
CA MET A 262 -12.96 12.37 -15.25
C MET A 262 -13.23 12.53 -16.75
N GLY A 263 -12.47 13.35 -17.48
CA GLY A 263 -12.60 13.49 -18.93
C GLY A 263 -12.36 12.15 -19.64
N GLU A 264 -11.24 11.49 -19.33
CA GLU A 264 -10.90 10.16 -19.87
C GLU A 264 -11.96 9.12 -19.49
N LYS A 265 -12.31 9.06 -18.20
CA LYS A 265 -13.24 8.07 -17.66
C LYS A 265 -14.67 8.19 -18.19
N TYR A 266 -15.13 9.41 -18.48
CA TYR A 266 -16.50 9.70 -18.90
C TYR A 266 -16.62 10.04 -20.40
N GLU A 267 -15.60 9.80 -21.23
CA GLU A 267 -15.56 10.24 -22.64
C GLU A 267 -16.79 9.79 -23.44
N ASP A 268 -17.23 8.55 -23.23
CA ASP A 268 -18.35 7.92 -23.95
C ASP A 268 -19.73 8.30 -23.42
N PHE A 269 -19.79 9.12 -22.36
CA PHE A 269 -21.02 9.40 -21.60
C PHE A 269 -21.50 10.85 -21.72
N LYS A 270 -20.91 11.66 -22.61
CA LYS A 270 -21.35 13.02 -22.97
C LYS A 270 -21.31 14.03 -21.82
N PHE A 271 -20.28 13.95 -20.96
CA PHE A 271 -20.05 14.92 -19.88
C PHE A 271 -18.92 15.92 -20.16
N GLU A 272 -18.28 15.83 -21.32
CA GLU A 272 -17.09 16.60 -21.68
C GLU A 272 -17.26 18.10 -21.45
N ASP A 273 -18.35 18.70 -21.96
CA ASP A 273 -18.61 20.15 -21.84
C ASP A 273 -18.62 20.62 -20.37
N VAL A 274 -19.27 19.85 -19.49
CA VAL A 274 -19.40 20.18 -18.06
C VAL A 274 -18.03 20.07 -17.36
N ILE A 275 -17.26 19.03 -17.70
CA ILE A 275 -15.91 18.81 -17.16
C ILE A 275 -14.99 19.94 -17.60
N ASP A 276 -15.01 20.28 -18.88
CA ASP A 276 -14.14 21.29 -19.47
C ASP A 276 -14.40 22.69 -18.94
N ASP A 277 -15.67 23.05 -18.75
CA ASP A 277 -16.02 24.32 -18.15
C ASP A 277 -15.50 24.44 -16.71
N LYS A 278 -15.58 23.36 -15.92
CA LYS A 278 -14.98 23.33 -14.58
C LYS A 278 -13.46 23.38 -14.60
N LYS A 279 -12.81 22.71 -15.55
CA LYS A 279 -11.35 22.82 -15.76
C LYS A 279 -10.94 24.25 -16.09
N LYS A 280 -11.69 24.96 -16.94
CA LYS A 280 -11.45 26.37 -17.30
C LYS A 280 -11.60 27.30 -16.09
N GLU A 281 -12.65 27.12 -15.29
CA GLU A 281 -12.86 27.88 -14.04
C GLU A 281 -11.64 27.77 -13.10
N ILE A 282 -11.14 26.54 -12.89
CA ILE A 282 -9.99 26.29 -12.00
C ILE A 282 -8.70 26.88 -12.57
N LYS A 283 -8.44 26.71 -13.89
CA LYS A 283 -7.28 27.27 -14.59
C LYS A 283 -7.20 28.80 -14.47
N GLY A 284 -8.33 29.48 -14.37
CA GLY A 284 -8.41 30.93 -14.17
C GLY A 284 -7.82 31.41 -12.84
N SER A 285 -7.82 30.57 -11.81
CA SER A 285 -7.34 30.92 -10.47
C SER A 285 -5.81 31.06 -10.38
N SER A 286 -5.34 32.03 -9.60
CA SER A 286 -3.89 32.16 -9.29
C SER A 286 -3.36 31.00 -8.46
N GLY A 287 -4.21 30.42 -7.59
CA GLY A 287 -3.88 29.26 -6.76
C GLY A 287 -3.51 28.03 -7.59
N TYR A 288 -4.27 27.74 -8.65
CA TYR A 288 -3.96 26.64 -9.58
C TYR A 288 -2.56 26.77 -10.19
N ARG A 289 -2.22 27.94 -10.75
CA ARG A 289 -0.92 28.15 -11.42
C ARG A 289 0.25 27.96 -10.46
N SER A 290 0.12 28.51 -9.25
CA SER A 290 1.13 28.36 -8.19
C SER A 290 1.31 26.89 -7.79
N GLN A 291 0.21 26.19 -7.50
CA GLN A 291 0.25 24.77 -7.11
C GLN A 291 0.81 23.88 -8.22
N ARG A 292 0.39 24.08 -9.47
CA ARG A 292 0.93 23.34 -10.62
C ARG A 292 2.42 23.54 -10.79
N ASN A 293 2.92 24.77 -10.65
CA ASN A 293 4.35 25.06 -10.77
C ASN A 293 5.15 24.43 -9.62
N ASN A 294 4.65 24.53 -8.39
CA ASN A 294 5.28 23.91 -7.23
C ASN A 294 5.33 22.38 -7.35
N PHE A 295 4.25 21.77 -7.83
CA PHE A 295 4.18 20.34 -8.10
C PHE A 295 5.22 19.92 -9.14
N LYS A 296 5.29 20.61 -10.28
CA LYS A 296 6.29 20.31 -11.33
C LYS A 296 7.73 20.42 -10.84
N GLN A 297 8.05 21.45 -10.05
CA GLN A 297 9.38 21.62 -9.46
C GLN A 297 9.69 20.49 -8.49
N ALA A 298 8.75 20.13 -7.62
CA ALA A 298 8.92 19.05 -6.65
C ALA A 298 9.18 17.70 -7.35
N ILE A 299 8.37 17.33 -8.36
CA ILE A 299 8.55 16.07 -9.11
C ILE A 299 9.90 16.03 -9.85
N SER A 300 10.32 17.14 -10.46
CA SER A 300 11.60 17.20 -11.17
C SER A 300 12.78 17.00 -10.21
N PHE A 301 12.76 17.70 -9.08
CA PHE A 301 13.78 17.59 -8.05
C PHE A 301 13.81 16.18 -7.44
N GLU A 302 12.64 15.63 -7.12
CA GLU A 302 12.51 14.30 -6.54
C GLU A 302 13.15 13.22 -7.40
N ARG A 303 12.82 13.18 -8.70
CA ARG A 303 13.38 12.20 -9.62
C ARG A 303 14.89 12.32 -9.76
N GLU A 304 15.42 13.54 -9.68
CA GLU A 304 16.87 13.77 -9.68
C GLU A 304 17.51 13.26 -8.38
N GLN A 305 16.92 13.58 -7.23
CA GLN A 305 17.39 13.12 -5.93
C GLN A 305 17.33 11.60 -5.77
N GLN A 306 16.28 10.93 -6.27
CA GLN A 306 16.22 9.46 -6.24
C GLN A 306 17.40 8.83 -7.00
N ARG A 307 17.72 9.34 -8.20
CA ARG A 307 18.88 8.87 -8.98
C ARG A 307 20.20 9.14 -8.29
N GLU A 308 20.33 10.31 -7.67
CA GLU A 308 21.52 10.70 -6.91
C GLU A 308 21.71 9.79 -5.69
N TYR A 309 20.65 9.55 -4.92
CA TYR A 309 20.68 8.65 -3.77
C TYR A 309 21.06 7.23 -4.16
N GLU A 310 20.47 6.64 -5.21
CA GLU A 310 20.86 5.30 -5.67
C GLU A 310 22.35 5.23 -6.05
N HIS A 311 22.83 6.25 -6.78
CA HIS A 311 24.23 6.30 -7.21
C HIS A 311 25.19 6.41 -6.02
N LEU A 312 24.95 7.35 -5.12
CA LEU A 312 25.80 7.61 -3.95
C LEU A 312 25.75 6.45 -2.96
N LEU A 313 24.55 5.90 -2.69
CA LEU A 313 24.38 4.80 -1.75
C LEU A 313 25.18 3.57 -2.23
N LYS A 314 25.07 3.24 -3.51
CA LYS A 314 25.87 2.16 -4.11
C LYS A 314 27.37 2.42 -4.01
N ALA A 315 27.83 3.64 -4.33
CA ALA A 315 29.24 3.99 -4.29
C ALA A 315 29.82 3.91 -2.86
N ASP A 316 29.09 4.44 -1.88
CA ASP A 316 29.50 4.45 -0.48
C ASP A 316 29.51 3.04 0.11
N ILE A 317 28.51 2.20 -0.22
CA ILE A 317 28.47 0.79 0.19
C ILE A 317 29.67 0.03 -0.38
N MET A 318 29.94 0.15 -1.69
CA MET A 318 31.03 -0.57 -2.34
C MET A 318 32.42 -0.20 -1.81
N THR A 319 32.56 0.98 -1.21
CA THR A 319 33.83 1.51 -0.69
C THR A 319 33.88 1.57 0.83
N ALA A 320 32.83 1.10 1.53
CA ALA A 320 32.66 1.23 2.98
C ALA A 320 32.96 2.65 3.48
N ASN A 321 32.39 3.67 2.83
CA ASN A 321 32.78 5.06 3.03
C ASN A 321 32.13 5.69 4.29
N PHE A 322 32.67 5.38 5.46
CA PHE A 322 32.17 5.90 6.75
C PHE A 322 32.18 7.44 6.85
N GLN A 323 32.97 8.15 6.05
CA GLN A 323 33.01 9.62 6.07
C GLN A 323 31.69 10.26 5.61
N ASN A 324 30.90 9.54 4.81
CA ASN A 324 29.64 10.04 4.26
C ASN A 324 28.43 9.77 5.16
N ILE A 325 28.56 9.00 6.25
CA ILE A 325 27.44 8.72 7.17
C ILE A 325 26.79 10.00 7.70
N GLY A 326 27.60 11.00 8.06
CA GLY A 326 27.10 12.31 8.51
C GLY A 326 26.32 13.06 7.43
N TRP A 327 26.69 12.90 6.15
CA TRP A 327 25.97 13.49 5.03
C TRP A 327 24.60 12.82 4.86
N TRP A 328 24.51 11.49 4.95
CA TRP A 328 23.22 10.76 4.89
C TRP A 328 22.28 11.16 6.03
N ALA A 329 22.79 11.25 7.26
CA ALA A 329 22.01 11.73 8.40
C ALA A 329 21.50 13.17 8.18
N TYR A 330 22.35 14.03 7.61
CA TYR A 330 21.97 15.40 7.26
C TYR A 330 20.86 15.43 6.19
N GLN A 331 20.93 14.60 5.15
CA GLN A 331 19.86 14.51 4.14
C GLN A 331 18.52 14.14 4.76
N VAL A 332 18.48 13.16 5.66
CA VAL A 332 17.26 12.77 6.38
C VAL A 332 16.73 13.92 7.22
N ASP A 333 17.59 14.60 7.98
CA ASP A 333 17.18 15.73 8.82
C ASP A 333 16.61 16.91 7.99
N GLU A 334 17.18 17.19 6.81
CA GLU A 334 16.64 18.22 5.89
C GLU A 334 15.29 17.83 5.31
N LEU A 335 15.11 16.57 4.92
CA LEU A 335 13.81 16.07 4.44
C LEU A 335 12.75 16.10 5.56
N GLU A 336 13.11 15.73 6.79
CA GLU A 336 12.21 15.82 7.95
C GLU A 336 11.73 17.26 8.21
N LYS A 337 12.62 18.25 8.09
CA LYS A 337 12.24 19.67 8.16
C LYS A 337 11.26 20.07 7.04
N LEU A 338 11.46 19.55 5.83
CA LEU A 338 10.59 19.85 4.69
C LEU A 338 9.16 19.29 4.83
N LYS A 339 8.95 18.21 5.59
CA LYS A 339 7.60 17.68 5.87
C LYS A 339 6.71 18.68 6.58
N THR A 340 7.27 19.47 7.50
CA THR A 340 6.51 20.41 8.36
C THR A 340 6.62 21.87 7.92
N GLY A 341 7.70 22.24 7.23
CA GLY A 341 7.97 23.62 6.79
C GLY A 341 7.73 23.89 5.29
N GLY A 342 7.50 22.87 4.47
CA GLY A 342 7.25 23.02 3.03
C GLY A 342 5.77 23.24 2.70
N GLY A 343 5.46 23.94 1.59
CA GLY A 343 4.12 23.88 1.00
C GLY A 343 3.79 22.47 0.51
N ASP A 344 2.51 22.14 0.32
CA ASP A 344 2.00 20.76 0.11
C ASP A 344 2.84 19.90 -0.85
N ALA A 345 3.25 20.45 -2.01
CA ALA A 345 4.07 19.73 -2.98
C ALA A 345 5.46 19.32 -2.42
N LYS A 346 6.13 20.20 -1.69
CA LYS A 346 7.44 19.94 -1.07
C LYS A 346 7.32 19.00 0.13
N SER A 347 6.27 19.15 0.93
CA SER A 347 6.00 18.24 2.04
C SER A 347 5.76 16.82 1.53
N ASN A 348 4.89 16.65 0.53
CA ASN A 348 4.62 15.36 -0.09
C ASN A 348 5.88 14.73 -0.69
N MET A 349 6.68 15.50 -1.42
CA MET A 349 7.98 15.07 -1.94
C MET A 349 8.93 14.60 -0.83
N ALA A 350 9.00 15.32 0.29
CA ALA A 350 9.87 14.94 1.40
C ALA A 350 9.44 13.61 2.03
N TYR A 351 8.13 13.37 2.21
CA TYR A 351 7.63 12.06 2.63
C TYR A 351 8.05 10.95 1.67
N ARG A 352 7.91 11.17 0.36
CA ARG A 352 8.27 10.17 -0.66
C ARG A 352 9.77 9.89 -0.70
N LEU A 353 10.61 10.92 -0.65
CA LEU A 353 12.07 10.75 -0.63
C LEU A 353 12.55 10.01 0.63
N LEU A 354 11.95 10.28 1.79
CA LEU A 354 12.26 9.54 3.01
C LEU A 354 11.84 8.07 2.93
N GLY A 355 10.61 7.80 2.49
CA GLY A 355 10.12 6.43 2.29
C GLY A 355 10.96 5.67 1.27
N TYR A 356 11.35 6.33 0.18
CA TYR A 356 12.23 5.75 -0.83
C TYR A 356 13.62 5.44 -0.27
N LEU A 357 14.23 6.38 0.47
CA LEU A 357 15.54 6.18 1.08
C LEU A 357 15.53 5.05 2.14
N ASP A 358 14.46 4.98 2.94
CA ASP A 358 14.22 3.88 3.87
C ASP A 358 14.14 2.54 3.13
N PHE A 359 13.33 2.46 2.06
CA PHE A 359 13.18 1.27 1.24
C PHE A 359 14.51 0.80 0.60
N VAL A 360 15.22 1.68 -0.11
CA VAL A 360 16.46 1.28 -0.81
C VAL A 360 17.56 0.90 0.18
N SER A 361 17.68 1.64 1.30
CA SER A 361 18.69 1.31 2.32
C SER A 361 18.40 -0.01 3.04
N LYS A 362 17.12 -0.30 3.35
CA LYS A 362 16.73 -1.58 3.94
C LYS A 362 17.01 -2.74 2.98
N ARG A 363 16.68 -2.58 1.70
CA ARG A 363 16.96 -3.58 0.67
C ARG A 363 18.44 -3.92 0.58
N GLU A 364 19.32 -2.91 0.53
CA GLU A 364 20.76 -3.15 0.48
C GLU A 364 21.28 -3.77 1.80
N PHE A 365 20.77 -3.32 2.95
CA PHE A 365 21.07 -3.92 4.25
C PHE A 365 20.76 -5.43 4.25
N ASP A 366 19.52 -5.81 3.91
CA ASP A 366 19.08 -7.21 3.92
C ASP A 366 19.90 -8.10 2.97
N ASN A 367 20.23 -7.56 1.80
CA ASN A 367 21.04 -8.26 0.80
C ASN A 367 22.47 -8.51 1.28
N ILE A 368 23.10 -7.52 1.93
CA ILE A 368 24.53 -7.54 2.27
C ILE A 368 24.79 -8.24 3.60
N VAL A 369 23.97 -8.01 4.63
CA VAL A 369 24.23 -8.60 5.96
C VAL A 369 24.22 -10.12 5.93
N ASN A 370 23.41 -10.69 5.04
CA ASN A 370 23.24 -12.12 4.83
C ASN A 370 24.15 -12.70 3.73
N SER A 371 24.96 -11.87 3.07
CA SER A 371 25.86 -12.31 1.98
C SER A 371 27.22 -12.81 2.51
N LYS A 372 28.14 -13.09 1.59
CA LYS A 372 29.56 -13.38 1.87
C LYS A 372 30.45 -12.14 1.81
N ASP A 373 29.86 -10.94 1.78
CA ASP A 373 30.63 -9.71 1.69
C ASP A 373 31.52 -9.50 2.93
N PRO A 374 32.63 -8.76 2.78
CA PRO A 374 33.52 -8.37 3.87
C PRO A 374 32.81 -7.74 5.08
N ILE A 375 33.38 -7.95 6.28
CA ILE A 375 32.81 -7.51 7.55
C ILE A 375 32.67 -5.98 7.63
N ASP A 376 33.61 -5.23 7.07
CA ASP A 376 33.60 -3.77 6.99
C ASP A 376 32.41 -3.25 6.16
N ILE A 377 32.08 -3.88 5.04
CA ILE A 377 30.88 -3.55 4.25
C ILE A 377 29.60 -3.83 5.04
N LYS A 378 29.55 -4.96 5.77
CA LYS A 378 28.40 -5.31 6.63
C LYS A 378 28.21 -4.34 7.79
N ILE A 379 29.30 -3.91 8.43
CA ILE A 379 29.26 -2.87 9.46
C ILE A 379 28.79 -1.55 8.83
N PHE A 380 29.39 -1.15 7.69
CA PHE A 380 29.03 0.08 7.01
C PHE A 380 27.54 0.15 6.66
N VAL A 381 26.97 -0.86 6.02
CA VAL A 381 25.54 -0.85 5.64
C VAL A 381 24.63 -0.82 6.87
N SER A 382 25.05 -1.47 7.96
CA SER A 382 24.30 -1.43 9.23
C SER A 382 24.35 -0.03 9.87
N VAL A 383 25.52 0.61 9.90
CA VAL A 383 25.67 2.00 10.38
C VAL A 383 24.87 2.97 9.52
N LEU A 384 24.99 2.86 8.19
CA LEU A 384 24.21 3.64 7.23
C LEU A 384 22.71 3.50 7.48
N ARG A 385 22.24 2.28 7.76
CA ARG A 385 20.84 2.02 8.07
C ARG A 385 20.39 2.77 9.32
N THR A 386 21.17 2.80 10.39
CA THR A 386 20.86 3.58 11.61
C THR A 386 20.86 5.11 11.37
N ALA A 387 21.69 5.59 10.44
CA ALA A 387 21.73 7.01 10.07
C ALA A 387 20.48 7.43 9.29
N ILE A 388 19.97 6.52 8.43
CA ILE A 388 18.76 6.74 7.63
C ILE A 388 17.50 6.52 8.47
N ASN A 389 17.46 5.46 9.27
CA ASN A 389 16.35 5.09 10.13
C ASN A 389 16.84 4.75 11.54
N LYS A 390 16.78 5.76 12.42
CA LYS A 390 17.21 5.67 13.83
C LYS A 390 16.35 4.72 14.67
N ASN A 391 15.22 4.24 14.16
CA ASN A 391 14.30 3.35 14.87
C ASN A 391 14.34 1.90 14.34
N ASP A 392 15.35 1.54 13.54
CA ASP A 392 15.51 0.17 13.04
C ASP A 392 16.37 -0.68 14.01
N PRO A 393 15.76 -1.48 14.91
CA PRO A 393 16.51 -2.24 15.91
C PRO A 393 17.41 -3.31 15.29
N GLU A 394 17.04 -3.85 14.11
CA GLU A 394 17.81 -4.91 13.47
C GLU A 394 19.20 -4.42 13.07
N ALA A 395 19.30 -3.19 12.58
CA ALA A 395 20.56 -2.56 12.22
C ALA A 395 21.48 -2.39 13.44
N TYR A 396 20.95 -1.91 14.57
CA TYR A 396 21.72 -1.78 15.82
C TYR A 396 22.20 -3.13 16.33
N LEU A 397 21.31 -4.11 16.42
CA LEU A 397 21.65 -5.46 16.86
C LEU A 397 22.72 -6.08 15.96
N LYS A 398 22.67 -5.80 14.65
CA LYS A 398 23.69 -6.28 13.72
C LYS A 398 25.05 -5.62 13.93
N ILE A 399 25.10 -4.31 14.22
CA ILE A 399 26.35 -3.62 14.56
C ILE A 399 26.95 -4.21 15.84
N ILE A 400 26.14 -4.40 16.88
CA ILE A 400 26.57 -4.98 18.16
C ILE A 400 27.14 -6.39 17.95
N SER A 401 26.46 -7.21 17.15
CA SER A 401 26.90 -8.56 16.77
C SER A 401 28.27 -8.55 16.08
N LEU A 402 28.41 -7.72 15.03
CA LEU A 402 29.64 -7.67 14.22
C LEU A 402 30.82 -7.07 15.00
N ALA A 403 30.60 -6.00 15.75
CA ALA A 403 31.63 -5.36 16.57
C ALA A 403 32.10 -6.29 17.70
N SER A 404 31.18 -7.02 18.35
CA SER A 404 31.55 -8.02 19.37
C SER A 404 32.39 -9.15 18.79
N ALA A 405 32.05 -9.63 17.59
CA ALA A 405 32.81 -10.69 16.91
C ALA A 405 34.23 -10.24 16.51
N ASP A 406 34.43 -8.94 16.24
CA ASP A 406 35.73 -8.34 15.92
C ASP A 406 36.52 -7.91 17.18
N GLY A 407 35.94 -8.07 18.38
CA GLY A 407 36.54 -7.68 19.65
C GLY A 407 36.43 -6.18 19.97
N ASP A 408 35.71 -5.40 19.17
CA ASP A 408 35.43 -3.98 19.39
C ASP A 408 34.23 -3.79 20.34
N GLN A 409 34.49 -4.06 21.63
CA GLN A 409 33.47 -3.92 22.68
C GLN A 409 33.02 -2.47 22.88
N GLU A 410 33.89 -1.49 22.63
CA GLU A 410 33.54 -0.06 22.78
C GLU A 410 32.45 0.35 21.78
N THR A 411 32.62 -0.02 20.50
CA THR A 411 31.60 0.23 19.48
C THR A 411 30.30 -0.53 19.78
N ALA A 412 30.40 -1.78 20.23
CA ALA A 412 29.21 -2.57 20.59
C ALA A 412 28.41 -1.92 21.75
N LEU A 413 29.08 -1.43 22.79
CA LEU A 413 28.42 -0.74 23.91
C LEU A 413 27.84 0.62 23.48
N LEU A 414 28.50 1.35 22.58
CA LEU A 414 27.99 2.60 22.02
C LEU A 414 26.65 2.39 21.30
N TYR A 415 26.60 1.43 20.36
CA TYR A 415 25.38 1.15 19.60
C TYR A 415 24.29 0.46 20.44
N LEU A 416 24.66 -0.25 21.51
CA LEU A 416 23.69 -0.68 22.52
C LEU A 416 23.02 0.52 23.19
N GLU A 417 23.80 1.50 23.65
CA GLU A 417 23.23 2.68 24.30
C GLU A 417 22.33 3.46 23.33
N ASP A 418 22.75 3.60 22.07
CA ASP A 418 21.95 4.26 21.04
C ASP A 418 20.65 3.51 20.72
N LEU A 419 20.68 2.18 20.66
CA LEU A 419 19.46 1.36 20.55
C LEU A 419 18.51 1.58 21.72
N LEU A 420 19.03 1.60 22.95
CA LEU A 420 18.23 1.82 24.15
C LEU A 420 17.61 3.23 24.20
N LYS A 421 18.31 4.25 23.66
CA LYS A 421 17.77 5.62 23.51
C LYS A 421 16.57 5.68 22.56
N THR A 422 16.39 4.71 21.65
CA THR A 422 15.18 4.62 20.81
C THR A 422 13.93 4.18 21.58
N GLY A 423 14.11 3.65 22.80
CA GLY A 423 13.05 3.04 23.59
C GLY A 423 12.85 1.54 23.31
N PHE A 424 13.83 0.87 22.71
CA PHE A 424 13.81 -0.58 22.50
C PHE A 424 13.88 -1.33 23.85
N THR A 425 12.95 -2.27 24.07
CA THR A 425 12.77 -2.95 25.36
C THR A 425 12.79 -4.48 25.29
N ASP A 426 13.03 -5.08 24.12
CA ASP A 426 13.02 -6.53 23.97
C ASP A 426 14.26 -7.15 24.62
N MET A 427 14.11 -7.58 25.87
CA MET A 427 15.17 -8.22 26.64
C MET A 427 15.64 -9.54 26.00
N ASP A 428 14.76 -10.31 25.38
CA ASP A 428 15.18 -11.56 24.75
C ASP A 428 16.09 -11.28 23.55
N ALA A 429 15.79 -10.26 22.74
CA ALA A 429 16.67 -9.82 21.66
C ALA A 429 18.02 -9.30 22.18
N LEU A 430 18.02 -8.51 23.26
CA LEU A 430 19.23 -7.93 23.86
C LEU A 430 20.18 -8.97 24.46
N TYR A 431 19.68 -10.10 24.95
CA TYR A 431 20.54 -11.14 25.56
C TYR A 431 20.86 -12.31 24.64
N ASN A 432 20.27 -12.37 23.43
CA ASN A 432 20.50 -13.43 22.45
C ASN A 432 21.12 -12.91 21.14
N ILE A 433 21.99 -11.89 21.23
CA ILE A 433 22.71 -11.34 20.08
C ILE A 433 23.80 -12.32 19.62
N GLU A 434 23.72 -12.75 18.37
CA GLU A 434 24.71 -13.66 17.76
C GLU A 434 26.14 -13.07 17.86
N GLY A 435 27.10 -13.87 18.31
CA GLY A 435 28.51 -13.44 18.41
C GLY A 435 28.85 -12.50 19.57
N ALA A 436 27.87 -12.11 20.40
CA ALA A 436 28.09 -11.15 21.50
C ALA A 436 28.07 -11.79 22.91
N LEU A 437 28.26 -13.12 23.01
CA LEU A 437 28.13 -13.84 24.29
C LEU A 437 29.03 -13.25 25.39
N ASP A 438 30.30 -13.01 25.07
CA ASP A 438 31.27 -12.46 26.03
C ASP A 438 30.89 -11.04 26.48
N LEU A 439 30.37 -10.22 25.54
CA LEU A 439 29.93 -8.86 25.83
C LEU A 439 28.72 -8.85 26.79
N VAL A 440 27.74 -9.72 26.56
CA VAL A 440 26.49 -9.79 27.34
C VAL A 440 26.74 -10.14 28.82
N PHE A 441 27.86 -10.80 29.14
CA PHE A 441 28.29 -11.10 30.51
C PHE A 441 29.17 -10.03 31.14
N THR A 442 29.48 -8.93 30.44
CA THR A 442 30.23 -7.82 31.03
C THR A 442 29.37 -7.00 31.99
N ARG A 443 30.03 -6.35 32.94
CA ARG A 443 29.34 -5.49 33.91
C ARG A 443 28.80 -4.24 33.22
N GLU A 444 29.59 -3.67 32.31
CA GLU A 444 29.31 -2.48 31.52
C GLU A 444 28.03 -2.65 30.70
N TYR A 445 27.87 -3.79 30.02
CA TYR A 445 26.66 -4.13 29.26
C TYR A 445 25.41 -4.11 30.14
N ASN A 446 25.47 -4.81 31.28
CA ASN A 446 24.33 -4.95 32.18
C ASN A 446 24.01 -3.63 32.90
N GLU A 447 25.02 -2.81 33.23
CA GLU A 447 24.81 -1.47 33.78
C GLU A 447 24.10 -0.54 32.78
N LEU A 448 24.43 -0.61 31.48
CA LEU A 448 23.70 0.11 30.43
C LEU A 448 22.24 -0.37 30.32
N ILE A 449 22.01 -1.68 30.25
CA ILE A 449 20.65 -2.25 30.19
C ILE A 449 19.82 -1.76 31.40
N LYS A 450 20.36 -1.89 32.61
CA LYS A 450 19.69 -1.46 33.84
C LYS A 450 19.44 0.05 33.89
N LYS A 451 20.36 0.88 33.39
CA LYS A 451 20.20 2.33 33.32
C LYS A 451 18.95 2.74 32.52
N TYR A 452 18.64 2.04 31.43
CA TYR A 452 17.52 2.38 30.54
C TYR A 452 16.25 1.58 30.81
N LEU A 453 16.35 0.32 31.24
CA LEU A 453 15.22 -0.59 31.42
C LEU A 453 14.86 -0.86 32.89
N GLY A 454 15.69 -0.43 33.83
CA GLY A 454 15.48 -0.56 35.28
C GLY A 454 15.94 -1.89 35.87
N GLU A 455 16.13 -2.92 35.05
CA GLU A 455 16.65 -4.24 35.45
C GLU A 455 17.58 -4.82 34.38
N SER A 456 18.45 -5.75 34.77
CA SER A 456 19.33 -6.51 33.88
C SER A 456 19.30 -8.01 34.22
N LYS A 457 19.65 -8.86 33.24
CA LYS A 457 19.65 -10.32 33.43
C LYS A 457 20.80 -10.78 34.33
N PHE A 458 21.94 -10.09 34.23
CA PHE A 458 23.11 -10.31 35.07
C PHE A 458 23.44 -9.04 35.84
N PHE A 459 24.15 -9.16 36.98
CA PHE A 459 24.57 -8.01 37.80
C PHE A 459 23.43 -7.04 38.20
N ASN A 460 22.22 -7.58 38.39
CA ASN A 460 21.02 -6.80 38.73
C ASN A 460 21.12 -6.12 40.09
#